data_AF-A0AA35W4X7-F1
#
_entry.id   AF-A0AA35W4X7-F1
#
_cell.length_a   1.000
_cell.length_b   1.000
_cell.length_c   1.000
_cell.angle_alpha   90.00
_cell.angle_beta   90.00
_cell.angle_gamma   90.00
#
_symmetry.space_group_name_H-M   'P 1'
#
loop_
_entity.id
_entity.type
_entity.pdbx_description
1 polymer ?
#
loop_
_entity_poly.entity_id
_entity_poly.type
_entity_poly.pdbx_seq_one_letter_code
_entity_poly.pdbx_strand_id
1 'polypeptide(L)'
;MWMIVWVVSPSRQVLKDESAGTSPSPEILSRERLLQLFRDLSPVPEGGLTTVGLVGYPNVGKSSTINVLYEEKKVPVSATPGRTKHFQTLLISELLQLCDCPGLVFPSLVSTKAEMVVSGILPIDQMRDHTPPVSLVCHRIPRYVLERVYGIRLPQPSEGEDPSRYPTALELLSAYGYLHGYMTSHGQPDCPRSARYILKDYVKGKLLYCHTPPGVTPETFNSIPTEARAPAAEGVGEGGSERGVNSPSIDKDKGEGKSGGVTLSEFDKQFMEQVKTVSKTV
;
A
#
# COMPACT_ATOMS: atom_id res chain seq x y z
N MET A 1 -3.03 -4.00 8.19
CA MET A 1 -2.93 -2.67 8.84
C MET A 1 -4.34 -2.19 9.12
N TRP A 2 -4.63 -1.67 10.32
CA TRP A 2 -6.01 -1.52 10.81
C TRP A 2 -6.43 -0.04 11.00
N MET A 3 -7.67 0.26 10.62
CA MET A 3 -8.42 1.48 10.97
C MET A 3 -9.61 1.04 11.80
N ILE A 4 -9.84 1.68 12.94
CA ILE A 4 -10.95 1.41 13.85
C ILE A 4 -11.84 2.66 13.89
N VAL A 5 -13.15 2.45 13.79
CA VAL A 5 -14.13 3.52 13.94
C VAL A 5 -14.69 3.47 15.36
N TRP A 6 -14.72 4.61 16.03
CA TRP A 6 -15.20 4.71 17.40
C TRP A 6 -16.33 5.73 17.50
N VAL A 7 -17.49 5.32 18.02
CA VAL A 7 -18.66 6.19 18.23
C VAL A 7 -18.72 6.56 19.71
N VAL A 8 -18.73 7.87 20.01
CA VAL A 8 -18.63 8.41 21.36
C VAL A 8 -19.96 9.02 21.79
N SER A 9 -20.46 8.59 22.95
CA SER A 9 -21.56 9.23 23.68
C SER A 9 -21.02 10.20 24.74
N PRO A 10 -21.70 11.32 25.03
CA PRO A 10 -21.45 12.13 26.23
C PRO A 10 -21.60 11.34 27.55
N SER A 11 -22.36 10.24 27.54
CA SER A 11 -22.49 9.31 28.65
C SER A 11 -21.46 8.19 28.50
N ARG A 12 -20.52 8.02 29.43
CA ARG A 12 -19.53 6.91 29.44
C ARG A 12 -20.21 5.55 29.28
N GLN A 13 -20.36 5.10 28.05
CA GLN A 13 -20.65 3.73 27.69
C GLN A 13 -19.68 3.36 26.58
N VAL A 14 -18.70 2.54 26.95
CA VAL A 14 -17.94 1.77 25.96
C VAL A 14 -18.96 0.81 25.38
N LEU A 15 -19.35 0.99 24.11
CA LEU A 15 -20.14 -0.01 23.40
C LEU A 15 -19.34 -1.31 23.46
N LYS A 16 -19.80 -2.25 24.29
CA LYS A 16 -19.33 -3.62 24.26
C LYS A 16 -19.82 -4.22 22.96
N ASP A 17 -18.92 -4.90 22.29
CA ASP A 17 -19.23 -5.71 21.11
C ASP A 17 -20.08 -6.91 21.57
N GLU A 18 -21.40 -6.71 21.69
CA GLU A 18 -22.39 -7.77 21.93
C GLU A 18 -23.00 -8.26 20.60
N SER A 19 -22.18 -8.37 19.55
CA SER A 19 -22.56 -9.06 18.32
C SER A 19 -21.62 -10.23 18.00
N ALA A 20 -21.50 -11.14 18.97
CA ALA A 20 -20.77 -12.42 18.85
C ALA A 20 -21.47 -13.44 17.93
N GLY A 21 -21.93 -13.04 16.73
CA GLY A 21 -22.69 -13.93 15.86
C GLY A 21 -22.71 -13.62 14.36
N THR A 22 -22.13 -12.51 13.90
CA THR A 22 -22.08 -12.22 12.46
C THR A 22 -20.62 -12.27 12.01
N SER A 23 -20.26 -13.28 11.22
CA SER A 23 -18.97 -13.33 10.51
C SER A 23 -18.78 -11.99 9.79
N PRO A 24 -17.65 -11.28 9.99
CA PRO A 24 -17.43 -9.97 9.38
C PRO A 24 -17.34 -10.12 7.86
N SER A 25 -18.45 -9.95 7.16
CA SER A 25 -18.48 -9.94 5.70
C SER A 25 -17.85 -8.62 5.21
N PRO A 26 -16.95 -8.64 4.20
CA PRO A 26 -16.33 -7.45 3.64
C PRO A 26 -17.31 -6.72 2.71
N GLU A 27 -18.43 -6.24 3.25
CA GLU A 27 -19.38 -5.45 2.49
C GLU A 27 -18.81 -4.05 2.26
N ILE A 28 -18.73 -3.63 1.01
CA ILE A 28 -18.32 -2.26 0.65
C ILE A 28 -19.54 -1.36 0.84
N LEU A 29 -19.53 -0.55 1.89
CA LEU A 29 -20.63 0.36 2.21
C LEU A 29 -20.55 1.63 1.35
N SER A 30 -21.71 2.08 0.85
CA SER A 30 -21.81 3.42 0.28
C SER A 30 -21.66 4.48 1.37
N ARG A 31 -21.39 5.73 0.97
CA ARG A 31 -21.34 6.86 1.89
C ARG A 31 -22.63 6.97 2.70
N GLU A 32 -23.77 6.94 2.03
CA GLU A 32 -25.09 7.11 2.64
C GLU A 32 -25.36 5.99 3.64
N ARG A 33 -24.99 4.75 3.28
CA ARG A 33 -25.14 3.59 4.16
C ARG A 33 -24.24 3.69 5.39
N LEU A 34 -23.02 4.17 5.23
CA LEU A 34 -22.08 4.36 6.34
C LEU A 34 -22.54 5.48 7.28
N LEU A 35 -23.04 6.59 6.74
CA LEU A 35 -23.63 7.67 7.55
C LEU A 35 -24.88 7.20 8.31
N GLN A 36 -25.71 6.39 7.67
CA GLN A 36 -26.86 5.79 8.34
C GLN A 36 -26.42 4.87 9.47
N LEU A 37 -25.42 4.01 9.23
CA LEU A 37 -24.86 3.13 10.25
C LEU A 37 -24.29 3.91 11.44
N PHE A 38 -23.66 5.08 11.23
CA PHE A 38 -23.21 5.93 12.34
C PHE A 38 -24.36 6.50 13.18
N ARG A 39 -25.51 6.76 12.57
CA ARG A 39 -26.72 7.20 13.29
C ARG A 39 -27.36 6.04 14.03
N ASP A 40 -27.45 4.88 13.40
CA ASP A 40 -28.06 3.67 13.97
C ASP A 40 -27.24 3.15 15.17
N LEU A 41 -25.91 3.26 15.09
CA LEU A 41 -25.01 2.93 16.20
C LEU A 41 -24.91 4.04 17.25
N SER A 42 -25.63 5.15 17.08
CA SER A 42 -25.53 6.26 18.02
C SER A 42 -26.06 5.86 19.39
N PRO A 43 -25.23 5.93 20.43
CA PRO A 43 -25.66 5.72 21.82
C PRO A 43 -26.40 6.93 22.40
N VAL A 44 -26.65 7.98 21.59
CA VAL A 44 -27.25 9.24 22.03
C VAL A 44 -28.77 9.20 21.76
N PRO A 45 -29.63 9.62 22.72
CA PRO A 45 -31.07 9.71 22.49
C PRO A 45 -31.44 10.60 21.30
N GLU A 46 -32.64 10.39 20.73
CA GLU A 46 -33.13 11.15 19.58
C GLU A 46 -32.96 12.66 19.78
N GLY A 47 -32.26 13.31 18.83
CA GLY A 47 -31.99 14.75 18.84
C GLY A 47 -30.63 15.16 19.45
N GLY A 48 -29.85 14.24 20.01
CA GLY A 48 -28.51 14.57 20.50
C GLY A 48 -27.41 14.44 19.45
N LEU A 49 -26.34 15.23 19.61
CA LEU A 49 -25.19 15.23 18.69
C LEU A 49 -24.36 13.94 18.85
N THR A 50 -24.29 13.16 17.78
CA THR A 50 -23.46 11.94 17.70
C THR A 50 -22.04 12.30 17.28
N THR A 51 -21.02 11.87 18.02
CA THR A 51 -19.63 12.11 17.66
C THR A 51 -18.93 10.81 17.27
N VAL A 52 -18.31 10.77 16.09
CA VAL A 52 -17.61 9.58 15.56
C VAL A 52 -16.15 9.91 15.31
N GLY A 53 -15.24 9.24 16.00
CA GLY A 53 -13.80 9.34 15.79
C GLY A 53 -13.26 8.21 14.92
N LEU A 54 -12.40 8.56 13.96
CA LEU A 54 -11.62 7.59 13.20
C LEU A 54 -10.23 7.46 13.84
N VAL A 55 -9.87 6.26 14.30
CA VAL A 55 -8.62 5.99 15.02
C VAL A 55 -7.83 4.88 14.32
N GLY A 56 -6.52 5.00 14.25
CA GLY A 56 -5.68 3.97 13.63
C GLY A 56 -4.30 4.47 13.22
N TYR A 57 -3.51 3.58 12.63
CA TYR A 57 -2.14 3.86 12.19
C TYR A 57 -2.06 5.05 11.21
N PRO A 58 -0.89 5.69 11.07
CA PRO A 58 -0.65 6.62 9.97
C PRO A 58 -0.98 6.00 8.61
N ASN A 59 -1.40 6.82 7.64
CA ASN A 59 -1.62 6.43 6.25
C ASN A 59 -2.69 5.35 5.96
N VAL A 60 -3.50 4.92 6.94
CA VAL A 60 -4.62 3.99 6.72
C VAL A 60 -5.86 4.62 6.05
N GLY A 61 -5.80 5.90 5.69
CA GLY A 61 -6.89 6.58 4.98
C GLY A 61 -7.89 7.35 5.86
N LYS A 62 -7.70 7.46 7.18
CA LYS A 62 -8.62 8.18 8.10
C LYS A 62 -9.11 9.53 7.57
N SER A 63 -8.19 10.45 7.31
CA SER A 63 -8.52 11.80 6.82
C SER A 63 -9.07 11.79 5.39
N SER A 64 -8.68 10.81 4.57
CA SER A 64 -9.28 10.62 3.24
C SER A 64 -10.74 10.18 3.34
N THR A 65 -11.06 9.23 4.22
CA THR A 65 -12.42 8.77 4.50
C THR A 65 -13.28 9.92 5.00
N ILE A 66 -12.74 10.77 5.89
CA ILE A 66 -13.44 11.98 6.35
C ILE A 66 -13.80 12.90 5.19
N ASN A 67 -12.87 13.19 4.28
CA ASN A 67 -13.16 14.02 3.11
C ASN A 67 -14.25 13.43 2.20
N VAL A 68 -14.27 12.10 2.03
CA VAL A 68 -15.33 11.42 1.27
C VAL A 68 -16.68 11.56 1.99
N LEU A 69 -16.73 11.36 3.30
CA LEU A 69 -17.95 11.53 4.09
C LEU A 69 -18.45 12.98 4.09
N TYR A 70 -17.52 13.93 4.13
CA TYR A 70 -17.81 15.37 4.11
C TYR A 70 -18.20 15.90 2.71
N GLU A 71 -17.97 15.14 1.63
CA GLU A 71 -18.15 15.56 0.21
C GLU A 71 -17.25 16.72 -0.25
N GLU A 72 -16.38 17.23 0.62
CA GLU A 72 -15.46 18.32 0.32
C GLU A 72 -14.10 18.04 0.96
N LYS A 73 -13.04 18.61 0.37
CA LYS A 73 -11.69 18.54 0.91
C LYS A 73 -11.53 19.49 2.11
N LYS A 74 -11.99 19.06 3.28
CA LYS A 74 -11.83 19.82 4.54
C LYS A 74 -10.53 19.53 5.25
N VAL A 75 -10.09 18.28 5.25
CA VAL A 75 -8.88 17.88 5.97
C VAL A 75 -7.72 17.62 5.02
N PRO A 76 -6.50 18.04 5.38
CA PRO A 76 -5.34 17.81 4.55
C PRO A 76 -4.93 16.34 4.55
N VAL A 77 -4.73 15.77 3.36
CA VAL A 77 -4.26 14.38 3.17
C VAL A 77 -2.84 14.35 2.58
N SER A 78 -2.07 13.32 2.91
CA SER A 78 -0.74 13.07 2.35
C SER A 78 -0.40 11.59 2.48
N ALA A 79 0.45 11.08 1.59
CA ALA A 79 1.04 9.74 1.70
C ALA A 79 2.18 9.68 2.73
N THR A 80 2.69 10.84 3.19
CA THR A 80 3.74 10.89 4.21
C THR A 80 3.12 10.85 5.61
N PRO A 81 3.64 10.00 6.51
CA PRO A 81 3.21 9.96 7.91
C PRO A 81 3.29 11.34 8.59
N GLY A 82 2.43 11.56 9.58
CA GLY A 82 2.45 12.78 10.39
C GLY A 82 1.79 14.00 9.74
N ARG A 83 0.94 13.80 8.73
CA ARG A 83 0.16 14.89 8.12
C ARG A 83 -0.86 15.50 9.07
N THR A 84 -1.65 14.66 9.73
CA THR A 84 -2.62 15.06 10.76
C THR A 84 -1.90 15.09 12.11
N LYS A 85 -1.68 16.29 12.66
CA LYS A 85 -0.94 16.50 13.91
C LYS A 85 -1.82 16.86 15.10
N HIS A 86 -3.01 17.40 14.83
CA HIS A 86 -3.93 17.87 15.84
C HIS A 86 -5.25 17.12 15.73
N PHE A 87 -5.88 16.89 16.88
CA PHE A 87 -7.25 16.44 16.96
C PHE A 87 -8.18 17.58 16.55
N GLN A 88 -9.16 17.28 15.71
CA GLN A 88 -10.13 18.27 15.25
C GLN A 88 -11.50 17.63 15.02
N THR A 89 -12.56 18.41 15.22
CA THR A 89 -13.95 18.01 15.04
C THR A 89 -14.54 18.68 13.80
N LEU A 90 -15.38 17.95 13.07
CA LEU A 90 -16.01 18.37 11.83
C LEU A 90 -17.49 18.03 11.89
N LEU A 91 -18.34 19.04 11.90
CA LEU A 91 -19.79 18.86 11.87
C LEU A 91 -20.22 18.50 10.44
N ILE A 92 -20.82 17.33 10.25
CA ILE A 92 -21.39 16.87 8.97
C ILE A 92 -22.86 17.27 8.87
N SER A 93 -23.59 17.17 9.98
CA SER A 93 -24.99 17.59 10.11
C SER A 93 -25.24 18.00 11.55
N GLU A 94 -26.38 18.63 11.83
CA GLU A 94 -26.74 19.08 13.20
C GLU A 94 -26.69 17.96 14.25
N LEU A 95 -26.85 16.70 13.82
CA LEU A 95 -26.86 15.51 14.69
C LEU A 95 -25.62 14.61 14.53
N LEU A 96 -24.67 14.94 13.65
CA LEU A 96 -23.48 14.11 13.40
C LEU A 96 -22.21 14.94 13.24
N GLN A 97 -21.23 14.62 14.08
CA GLN A 97 -19.88 15.16 14.08
C GLN A 97 -18.85 14.05 13.87
N LEU A 98 -17.84 14.29 13.03
CA LEU A 98 -16.68 13.43 12.85
C LEU A 98 -15.45 14.01 13.56
N CYS A 99 -14.55 13.16 14.03
CA CYS A 99 -13.26 13.55 14.59
C CYS A 99 -12.12 13.00 13.74
N ASP A 100 -11.21 13.88 13.31
CA ASP A 100 -9.94 13.51 12.69
C ASP A 100 -8.85 13.45 13.76
N CYS A 101 -8.29 12.26 13.95
CA CYS A 101 -7.28 11.99 14.95
C CYS A 101 -5.90 11.82 14.29
N PRO A 102 -4.80 12.28 14.93
CA PRO A 102 -3.45 11.92 14.53
C PRO A 102 -3.28 10.39 14.43
N GLY A 103 -2.41 9.94 13.52
CA GLY A 103 -2.08 8.52 13.43
C GLY A 103 -1.41 8.04 14.71
N LEU A 104 -1.97 7.02 15.35
CA LEU A 104 -1.44 6.45 16.58
C LEU A 104 -0.65 5.19 16.27
N VAL A 105 0.51 5.05 16.91
CA VAL A 105 1.35 3.87 16.83
C VAL A 105 1.54 3.37 18.26
N PHE A 106 0.89 2.27 18.61
CA PHE A 106 1.10 1.65 19.91
C PHE A 106 2.47 0.94 19.93
N PRO A 107 3.25 1.07 21.01
CA PRO A 107 4.46 0.29 21.18
C PRO A 107 4.10 -1.20 21.19
N SER A 108 4.29 -1.87 20.06
CA SER A 108 4.11 -3.31 19.93
C SER A 108 5.49 -3.97 19.98
N LEU A 109 5.65 -4.95 20.85
CA LEU A 109 6.86 -5.78 20.89
C LEU A 109 7.04 -6.65 19.63
N VAL A 110 5.97 -6.78 18.84
CA VAL A 110 5.92 -7.69 17.68
C VAL A 110 6.40 -7.01 16.40
N SER A 111 6.33 -5.68 16.31
CA SER A 111 6.62 -4.99 15.06
C SER A 111 8.05 -4.46 14.99
N THR A 112 8.82 -4.98 14.04
CA THR A 112 10.17 -4.46 13.80
C THR A 112 10.12 -3.08 13.13
N LYS A 113 11.19 -2.29 13.28
CA LYS A 113 11.31 -1.00 12.57
C LYS A 113 11.16 -1.16 11.05
N ALA A 114 11.63 -2.28 10.50
CA ALA A 114 11.53 -2.59 9.09
C ALA A 114 10.06 -2.77 8.65
N GLU A 115 9.27 -3.50 9.44
CA GLU A 115 7.84 -3.68 9.22
C GLU A 115 7.07 -2.36 9.28
N MET A 116 7.44 -1.48 10.20
CA MET A 116 6.83 -0.16 10.31
C MET A 116 7.12 0.72 9.08
N VAL A 117 8.29 0.58 8.45
CA VAL A 117 8.64 1.30 7.21
C VAL A 117 7.83 0.75 6.03
N VAL A 118 7.81 -0.57 5.82
CA VAL A 118 7.04 -1.17 4.70
C VAL A 118 5.54 -1.02 4.86
N SER A 119 5.04 -0.81 6.09
CA SER A 119 3.64 -0.48 6.36
C SER A 119 3.33 1.01 6.17
N GLY A 120 4.32 1.84 5.83
CA GLY A 120 4.12 3.28 5.66
C GLY A 120 3.80 4.02 6.97
N ILE A 121 4.19 3.47 8.13
CA ILE A 121 4.03 4.11 9.44
C ILE A 121 5.20 5.07 9.71
N LEU A 122 6.43 4.63 9.40
CA LEU A 122 7.63 5.44 9.52
C LEU A 122 7.98 6.10 8.17
N PRO A 123 8.50 7.34 8.19
CA PRO A 123 8.86 8.05 6.97
C PRO A 123 10.05 7.38 6.26
N ILE A 124 9.82 6.90 5.04
CA ILE A 124 10.84 6.27 4.19
C ILE A 124 12.03 7.21 3.92
N ASP A 125 11.78 8.51 3.73
CA ASP A 125 12.84 9.46 3.39
C ASP A 125 13.89 9.62 4.50
N GLN A 126 13.48 9.45 5.76
CA GLN A 126 14.33 9.61 6.95
C GLN A 126 14.93 8.27 7.43
N MET A 127 14.74 7.18 6.70
CA MET A 127 15.32 5.89 7.07
C MET A 127 16.85 5.93 6.97
N ARG A 128 17.52 5.34 7.97
CA ARG A 128 18.98 5.20 8.01
C ARG A 128 19.44 3.88 7.41
N ASP A 129 18.79 2.80 7.84
CA ASP A 129 19.04 1.46 7.34
C ASP A 129 17.91 1.05 6.40
N HIS A 130 18.27 0.68 5.18
CA HIS A 130 17.37 0.39 4.08
C HIS A 130 17.37 -1.11 3.73
N THR A 131 18.35 -1.87 4.21
CA THR A 131 18.50 -3.29 3.88
C THR A 131 17.37 -4.13 4.49
N PRO A 132 17.02 -4.01 5.78
CA PRO A 132 15.95 -4.83 6.36
C PRO A 132 14.56 -4.57 5.75
N PRO A 133 14.09 -3.31 5.55
CA PRO A 133 12.82 -3.07 4.87
C PRO A 133 12.76 -3.65 3.45
N VAL A 134 13.83 -3.51 2.67
CA VAL A 134 13.87 -4.04 1.30
C VAL A 134 13.94 -5.57 1.31
N SER A 135 14.67 -6.16 2.26
CA SER A 135 14.68 -7.61 2.45
C SER A 135 13.27 -8.14 2.71
N LEU A 136 12.48 -7.48 3.57
CA LEU A 136 11.07 -7.85 3.76
C LEU A 136 10.25 -7.79 2.47
N VAL A 137 10.48 -6.78 1.62
CA VAL A 137 9.82 -6.70 0.31
C VAL A 137 10.22 -7.89 -0.58
N CYS A 138 11.51 -8.26 -0.62
CA CYS A 138 11.97 -9.40 -1.40
C CYS A 138 11.40 -10.74 -0.92
N HIS A 139 11.16 -10.91 0.39
CA HIS A 139 10.53 -12.11 0.94
C HIS A 139 9.03 -12.17 0.63
N ARG A 140 8.38 -11.00 0.48
CA ARG A 140 6.92 -10.89 0.27
C ARG A 140 6.53 -10.93 -1.20
N ILE A 141 7.38 -10.38 -2.08
CA ILE A 141 7.10 -10.24 -3.50
C ILE A 141 7.92 -11.27 -4.28
N PRO A 142 7.27 -12.17 -5.06
CA PRO A 142 7.99 -13.15 -5.86
C PRO A 142 8.96 -12.50 -6.85
N ARG A 143 10.11 -13.16 -7.10
CA ARG A 143 11.17 -12.70 -8.02
C ARG A 143 10.61 -12.23 -9.36
N TYR A 144 9.76 -13.04 -10.00
CA TYR A 144 9.22 -12.75 -11.33
C TYR A 144 8.37 -11.46 -11.36
N VAL A 145 7.71 -11.10 -10.25
CA VAL A 145 6.94 -9.85 -10.15
C VAL A 145 7.89 -8.66 -10.10
N LEU A 146 8.97 -8.75 -9.31
CA LEU A 146 9.99 -7.69 -9.24
C LEU A 146 10.65 -7.45 -10.59
N GLU A 147 11.02 -8.52 -11.30
CA GLU A 147 11.62 -8.44 -12.63
C GLU A 147 10.65 -7.81 -13.64
N ARG A 148 9.39 -8.23 -13.64
CA ARG A 148 8.37 -7.70 -14.57
C ARG A 148 8.00 -6.24 -14.28
N VAL A 149 7.79 -5.87 -13.02
CA VAL A 149 7.36 -4.52 -12.63
C VAL A 149 8.45 -3.48 -12.87
N TYR A 150 9.72 -3.87 -12.66
CA TYR A 150 10.85 -2.95 -12.81
C TYR A 150 11.63 -3.11 -14.11
N GLY A 151 11.33 -4.14 -14.92
CA GLY A 151 12.08 -4.41 -16.16
C GLY A 151 13.55 -4.77 -15.90
N ILE A 152 13.84 -5.36 -14.73
CA ILE A 152 15.20 -5.75 -14.32
C ILE A 152 15.37 -7.26 -14.43
N ARG A 153 16.63 -7.70 -14.56
CA ARG A 153 17.01 -9.12 -14.49
C ARG A 153 17.80 -9.32 -13.20
N LEU A 154 17.25 -10.12 -12.29
CA LEU A 154 17.91 -10.41 -11.02
C LEU A 154 18.88 -11.59 -11.21
N PRO A 155 20.07 -11.54 -10.59
CA PRO A 155 21.01 -12.66 -10.66
C PRO A 155 20.36 -13.92 -10.06
N GLN A 156 20.69 -15.07 -10.63
CA GLN A 156 20.30 -16.36 -10.06
C GLN A 156 21.20 -16.71 -8.87
N PRO A 157 20.70 -17.51 -7.90
CA PRO A 157 21.53 -18.01 -6.81
C PRO A 157 22.77 -18.75 -7.34
N SER A 158 23.90 -18.61 -6.66
CA SER A 158 25.17 -19.23 -7.07
C SER A 158 25.15 -20.75 -6.87
N GLU A 159 26.05 -21.48 -7.53
CA GLU A 159 26.22 -22.92 -7.29
C GLU A 159 26.53 -23.19 -5.80
N GLY A 160 25.62 -23.89 -5.11
CA GLY A 160 25.69 -24.18 -3.68
C GLY A 160 24.70 -23.40 -2.80
N GLU A 161 24.00 -22.40 -3.35
CA GLU A 161 22.87 -21.75 -2.69
C GLU A 161 21.54 -22.44 -3.03
N ASP A 162 20.53 -22.27 -2.18
CA ASP A 162 19.18 -22.75 -2.45
C ASP A 162 18.62 -22.09 -3.74
N PRO A 163 18.30 -22.87 -4.80
CA PRO A 163 17.74 -22.34 -6.04
C PRO A 163 16.42 -21.59 -5.84
N SER A 164 15.68 -21.92 -4.79
CA SER A 164 14.37 -21.33 -4.48
C SER A 164 14.46 -20.07 -3.61
N ARG A 165 15.66 -19.63 -3.22
CA ARG A 165 15.81 -18.45 -2.36
C ARG A 165 15.25 -17.18 -3.00
N TYR A 166 14.71 -16.32 -2.14
CA TYR A 166 14.32 -14.97 -2.50
C TYR A 166 15.55 -14.13 -2.93
N PRO A 167 15.36 -13.13 -3.81
CA PRO A 167 16.44 -12.20 -4.14
C PRO A 167 16.86 -11.43 -2.88
N THR A 168 18.15 -11.21 -2.72
CA THR A 168 18.64 -10.38 -1.61
C THR A 168 18.31 -8.90 -1.86
N ALA A 169 18.27 -8.10 -0.80
CA ALA A 169 18.09 -6.67 -0.92
C ALA A 169 19.17 -6.03 -1.80
N LEU A 170 20.43 -6.47 -1.69
CA LEU A 170 21.52 -5.95 -2.50
C LEU A 170 21.32 -6.24 -3.98
N GLU A 171 20.98 -7.48 -4.35
CA GLU A 171 20.72 -7.87 -5.75
C GLU A 171 19.63 -7.01 -6.39
N LEU A 172 18.51 -6.81 -5.67
CA LEU A 172 17.41 -5.97 -6.13
C LEU A 172 17.82 -4.50 -6.28
N LEU A 173 18.48 -3.94 -5.28
CA LEU A 173 18.85 -2.53 -5.26
C LEU A 173 19.93 -2.19 -6.28
N SER A 174 20.92 -3.08 -6.45
CA SER A 174 21.96 -2.92 -7.45
C SER A 174 21.36 -3.01 -8.86
N ALA A 175 20.56 -4.04 -9.15
CA ALA A 175 19.94 -4.20 -10.47
C ALA A 175 19.04 -2.99 -10.84
N TYR A 176 18.24 -2.52 -9.89
CA TYR A 176 17.43 -1.31 -10.07
C TYR A 176 18.29 -0.06 -10.27
N GLY A 177 19.34 0.10 -9.46
CA GLY A 177 20.25 1.24 -9.55
C GLY A 177 20.99 1.31 -10.89
N TYR A 178 21.46 0.16 -11.40
CA TYR A 178 22.10 0.05 -12.71
C TYR A 178 21.17 0.47 -13.85
N LEU A 179 19.95 -0.07 -13.88
CA LEU A 179 18.97 0.23 -14.93
C LEU A 179 18.61 1.73 -14.96
N HIS A 180 18.50 2.36 -13.79
CA HIS A 180 18.14 3.77 -13.67
C HIS A 180 19.32 4.75 -13.68
N GLY A 181 20.56 4.26 -13.79
CA GLY A 181 21.77 5.09 -13.73
C GLY A 181 21.98 5.78 -12.38
N TYR A 182 21.43 5.23 -11.30
CA TYR A 182 21.62 5.77 -9.96
C TYR A 182 22.99 5.32 -9.45
N MET A 183 24.00 6.15 -9.69
CA MET A 183 25.39 5.88 -9.35
C MET A 183 25.89 6.83 -8.26
N THR A 184 26.74 6.30 -7.40
CA THR A 184 27.57 7.08 -6.49
C THR A 184 28.75 7.68 -7.27
N SER A 185 29.46 8.64 -6.65
CA SER A 185 30.68 9.23 -7.24
C SER A 185 31.78 8.19 -7.56
N HIS A 186 31.73 7.01 -6.94
CA HIS A 186 32.67 5.91 -7.16
C HIS A 186 32.20 4.90 -8.21
N GLY A 187 31.14 5.22 -8.98
CA GLY A 187 30.62 4.36 -10.05
C GLY A 187 29.88 3.11 -9.57
N GLN A 188 29.59 3.00 -8.27
CA GLN A 188 28.78 1.93 -7.69
C GLN A 188 27.31 2.35 -7.61
N PRO A 189 26.35 1.42 -7.75
CA PRO A 189 24.93 1.74 -7.66
C PRO A 189 24.55 2.30 -6.29
N ASP A 190 23.79 3.39 -6.28
CA ASP A 190 23.27 4.05 -5.09
C ASP A 190 22.07 3.25 -4.53
N CYS A 191 22.39 2.27 -3.69
CA CYS A 191 21.41 1.41 -3.03
C CYS A 191 20.45 2.19 -2.10
N PRO A 192 20.91 3.14 -1.25
CA PRO A 192 20.00 3.94 -0.43
C PRO A 192 18.98 4.76 -1.23
N ARG A 193 19.38 5.33 -2.38
CA ARG A 193 18.46 6.05 -3.27
C ARG A 193 17.45 5.11 -3.89
N SER A 194 17.91 3.99 -4.45
CA SER A 194 17.06 2.96 -5.07
C SER A 194 16.03 2.42 -4.07
N ALA A 195 16.44 2.17 -2.83
CA ALA A 195 15.56 1.67 -1.78
C ALA A 195 14.38 2.61 -1.49
N ARG A 196 14.60 3.92 -1.50
CA ARG A 196 13.52 4.90 -1.28
C ARG A 196 12.46 4.82 -2.36
N TYR A 197 12.85 4.62 -3.62
CA TYR A 197 11.90 4.47 -4.73
C TYR A 197 11.11 3.17 -4.60
N ILE A 198 11.79 2.04 -4.39
CA ILE A 198 11.14 0.73 -4.27
C ILE A 198 10.17 0.69 -3.08
N LEU A 199 10.58 1.19 -1.91
CA LEU A 199 9.72 1.21 -0.72
C LEU A 199 8.52 2.16 -0.89
N LYS A 200 8.68 3.29 -1.59
CA LYS A 200 7.57 4.19 -1.92
C LYS A 200 6.59 3.52 -2.88
N ASP A 201 7.10 2.79 -3.87
CA ASP A 201 6.28 2.02 -4.81
C ASP A 201 5.51 0.91 -4.10
N TYR A 202 6.14 0.23 -3.13
CA TYR A 202 5.49 -0.78 -2.28
C TYR A 202 4.35 -0.18 -1.45
N VAL A 203 4.59 0.92 -0.72
CA VAL A 203 3.55 1.57 0.11
C VAL A 203 2.41 2.17 -0.73
N LYS A 204 2.70 2.63 -1.96
CA LYS A 204 1.68 3.11 -2.91
C LYS A 204 0.85 1.98 -3.54
N GLY A 205 1.25 0.73 -3.36
CA GLY A 205 0.57 -0.44 -3.93
C GLY A 205 1.00 -0.81 -5.35
N LYS A 206 2.10 -0.24 -5.89
CA LYS A 206 2.65 -0.69 -7.17
C LYS A 206 3.23 -2.12 -7.07
N LEU A 207 3.80 -2.44 -5.91
CA LEU A 207 4.07 -3.82 -5.50
C LEU A 207 3.02 -4.24 -4.49
N LEU A 208 2.00 -4.95 -4.96
CA LEU A 208 0.87 -5.34 -4.14
C LEU A 208 1.20 -6.58 -3.31
N TYR A 209 0.88 -6.52 -2.02
CA TYR A 209 1.01 -7.64 -1.09
C TYR A 209 -0.13 -7.61 -0.09
N CYS A 210 -0.72 -8.78 0.19
CA CYS A 210 -1.67 -8.97 1.28
C CYS A 210 -1.19 -10.09 2.19
N HIS A 211 -1.39 -9.90 3.49
CA HIS A 211 -1.22 -11.00 4.44
C HIS A 211 -2.31 -12.03 4.20
N THR A 212 -1.94 -13.30 4.33
CA THR A 212 -2.91 -14.39 4.30
C THR A 212 -3.85 -14.27 5.50
N PRO A 213 -5.13 -14.62 5.34
CA PRO A 213 -6.02 -14.79 6.47
C PRO A 213 -5.47 -15.85 7.44
N PRO A 214 -5.76 -15.74 8.75
CA PRO A 214 -5.41 -16.77 9.72
C PRO A 214 -5.95 -18.14 9.26
N GLY A 215 -5.11 -19.17 9.30
CA GLY A 215 -5.48 -20.54 8.88
C GLY A 215 -5.30 -20.84 7.40
N VAL A 216 -4.97 -19.85 6.56
CA VAL A 216 -4.67 -20.06 5.13
C VAL A 216 -3.17 -19.93 4.87
N THR A 217 -2.60 -20.91 4.16
CA THR A 217 -1.17 -20.89 3.80
C THR A 217 -0.89 -19.88 2.67
N PRO A 218 0.29 -19.23 2.65
CA PRO A 218 0.69 -18.32 1.57
C PRO A 218 0.63 -18.93 0.17
N GLU A 219 0.95 -20.22 0.04
CA GLU A 219 0.99 -20.93 -1.23
C GLU A 219 -0.41 -21.09 -1.82
N THR A 220 -1.40 -21.43 -0.98
CA THR A 220 -2.81 -21.52 -1.38
C THR A 220 -3.43 -20.16 -1.67
N PHE A 221 -3.02 -19.11 -0.97
CA PHE A 221 -3.57 -17.76 -1.16
C PHE A 221 -3.02 -17.09 -2.42
N ASN A 222 -1.74 -17.33 -2.73
CA ASN A 222 -1.04 -16.73 -3.87
C ASN A 222 -1.06 -17.61 -5.12
N SER A 223 -1.84 -18.70 -5.15
CA SER A 223 -1.96 -19.55 -6.34
C SER A 223 -2.65 -18.77 -7.46
N ILE A 224 -1.87 -18.21 -8.38
CA ILE A 224 -2.39 -17.60 -9.60
C ILE A 224 -2.89 -18.74 -10.51
N PRO A 225 -4.13 -18.68 -11.03
CA PRO A 225 -4.57 -19.59 -12.08
C PRO A 225 -3.60 -19.52 -13.26
N THR A 226 -3.14 -20.69 -13.72
CA THR A 226 -2.06 -20.86 -14.70
C THR A 226 -2.27 -20.07 -16.01
N GLU A 227 -3.49 -19.63 -16.29
CA GLU A 227 -3.87 -18.83 -17.46
C GLU A 227 -3.24 -17.42 -17.50
N ALA A 228 -2.85 -16.83 -16.35
CA ALA A 228 -2.20 -15.52 -16.32
C ALA A 228 -0.68 -15.57 -16.54
N ARG A 229 -0.09 -16.78 -16.65
CA ARG A 229 1.27 -16.98 -17.15
C ARG A 229 1.24 -16.91 -18.68
N ALA A 230 1.13 -15.70 -19.22
CA ALA A 230 1.52 -15.50 -20.61
C ALA A 230 2.96 -16.02 -20.77
N PRO A 231 3.24 -16.94 -21.71
CA PRO A 231 4.60 -17.40 -21.93
C PRO A 231 5.43 -16.19 -22.36
N ALA A 232 6.61 -16.05 -21.75
CA ALA A 232 7.64 -15.19 -22.31
C ALA A 232 7.85 -15.66 -23.76
N ALA A 233 7.65 -14.78 -24.72
CA ALA A 233 7.78 -15.10 -26.14
C ALA A 233 9.15 -15.74 -26.42
N GLU A 234 9.13 -17.02 -26.77
CA GLU A 234 10.26 -17.70 -27.40
C GLU A 234 10.32 -17.29 -28.89
N GLY A 235 11.51 -16.83 -29.31
CA GLY A 235 12.01 -17.00 -30.69
C GLY A 235 11.73 -15.87 -31.70
N VAL A 236 12.77 -15.08 -32.00
CA VAL A 236 13.31 -14.74 -33.35
C VAL A 236 14.78 -14.36 -33.10
N GLY A 237 15.82 -15.06 -33.58
CA GLY A 237 16.16 -15.34 -34.97
C GLY A 237 17.33 -14.43 -35.37
N GLU A 238 18.48 -15.02 -35.69
CA GLU A 238 19.75 -14.36 -36.06
C GLU A 238 19.65 -13.40 -37.27
N GLY A 239 20.51 -12.38 -37.30
CA GLY A 239 20.79 -11.58 -38.51
C GLY A 239 21.42 -10.22 -38.20
N GLY A 240 22.74 -10.11 -38.33
CA GLY A 240 23.48 -8.86 -38.13
C GLY A 240 23.46 -7.91 -39.34
N SER A 241 23.68 -6.62 -39.11
CA SER A 241 24.60 -5.76 -39.89
C SER A 241 24.63 -4.32 -39.35
N GLU A 242 25.84 -3.93 -38.93
CA GLU A 242 26.54 -2.64 -38.93
C GLU A 242 25.85 -1.25 -39.08
N ARG A 243 26.36 -0.36 -38.21
CA ARG A 243 26.82 1.05 -38.39
C ARG A 243 25.79 2.17 -38.67
N GLY A 244 25.86 3.22 -37.84
CA GLY A 244 25.39 4.56 -38.19
C GLY A 244 25.21 5.52 -37.00
N VAL A 245 26.25 6.28 -36.69
CA VAL A 245 26.24 7.41 -35.75
C VAL A 245 25.41 8.56 -36.31
N ASN A 246 24.43 9.09 -35.57
CA ASN A 246 24.21 10.54 -35.40
C ASN A 246 23.04 10.85 -34.45
N SER A 247 23.34 11.56 -33.38
CA SER A 247 22.41 12.51 -32.73
C SER A 247 22.52 13.84 -33.49
N PRO A 248 21.47 14.69 -33.62
CA PRO A 248 21.16 15.59 -32.49
C PRO A 248 19.70 16.08 -32.35
N SER A 249 19.45 16.65 -31.16
CA SER A 249 18.56 17.78 -30.81
C SER A 249 17.06 17.71 -31.10
N ILE A 250 16.26 17.69 -30.03
CA ILE A 250 14.89 18.23 -30.03
C ILE A 250 14.71 19.16 -28.82
N ASP A 251 14.21 20.34 -29.15
CA ASP A 251 13.90 21.49 -28.32
C ASP A 251 12.94 21.22 -27.16
N LYS A 252 13.12 22.04 -26.12
CA LYS A 252 12.18 22.20 -25.01
C LYS A 252 10.93 22.93 -25.52
N ASP A 253 9.77 22.32 -25.37
CA ASP A 253 8.53 23.10 -25.21
C ASP A 253 7.60 22.51 -24.15
N LYS A 254 6.88 23.42 -23.49
CA LYS A 254 6.02 23.25 -22.32
C LYS A 254 4.71 22.56 -22.70
N GLY A 255 4.19 21.71 -21.80
CA GLY A 255 2.87 21.13 -21.93
C GLY A 255 2.27 20.76 -20.58
N GLU A 256 1.07 21.30 -20.32
CA GLU A 256 0.29 21.24 -19.09
C GLU A 256 -0.12 19.80 -18.71
N GLY A 257 0.06 19.43 -17.44
CA GLY A 257 -0.32 18.13 -16.91
C GLY A 257 -1.80 18.04 -16.56
N LYS A 258 -2.60 17.42 -17.43
CA LYS A 258 -3.92 16.87 -17.10
C LYS A 258 -3.79 15.70 -16.11
N SER A 259 -4.61 15.72 -15.06
CA SER A 259 -4.74 14.65 -14.07
C SER A 259 -5.31 13.38 -14.71
N GLY A 260 -4.44 12.43 -15.06
CA GLY A 260 -4.84 11.09 -15.51
C GLY A 260 -5.29 10.25 -14.30
N GLY A 261 -6.55 9.83 -14.31
CA GLY A 261 -7.03 8.77 -13.43
C GLY A 261 -6.24 7.49 -13.70
N VAL A 262 -5.72 6.88 -12.64
CA VAL A 262 -4.98 5.62 -12.71
C VAL A 262 -5.99 4.52 -13.03
N THR A 263 -5.92 3.95 -14.24
CA THR A 263 -6.64 2.73 -14.60
C THR A 263 -5.97 1.54 -13.90
N LEU A 264 -6.73 0.84 -13.05
CA LEU A 264 -6.29 -0.40 -12.40
C LEU A 264 -5.93 -1.45 -13.46
N SER A 265 -4.76 -2.08 -13.30
CA SER A 265 -4.34 -3.15 -14.21
C SER A 265 -5.27 -4.37 -14.05
N GLU A 266 -5.39 -5.21 -15.09
CA GLU A 266 -6.19 -6.44 -15.02
C GLU A 266 -5.73 -7.38 -13.89
N PHE A 267 -4.42 -7.37 -13.60
CA PHE A 267 -3.84 -8.05 -12.46
C PHE A 267 -4.38 -7.54 -11.12
N ASP A 268 -4.48 -6.21 -10.95
CA ASP A 268 -5.04 -5.61 -9.72
C ASP A 268 -6.52 -5.96 -9.54
N LYS A 269 -7.28 -6.02 -10.64
CA LYS A 269 -8.69 -6.43 -10.61
C LYS A 269 -8.83 -7.89 -10.18
N GLN A 270 -8.03 -8.78 -10.78
CA GLN A 270 -8.04 -10.21 -10.48
C GLN A 270 -7.58 -10.51 -9.04
N PHE A 271 -6.56 -9.81 -8.56
CA PHE A 271 -6.11 -9.91 -7.17
C PHE A 271 -7.19 -9.43 -6.19
N MET A 272 -7.83 -8.29 -6.48
CA MET A 272 -8.93 -7.78 -5.63
C MET A 272 -10.15 -8.72 -5.63
N GLU A 273 -10.40 -9.45 -6.72
CA GLU A 273 -11.44 -10.46 -6.82
C GLU A 273 -11.09 -11.74 -6.03
N GLN A 274 -9.81 -12.15 -6.02
CA GLN A 274 -9.31 -13.23 -5.16
C GLN A 274 -9.43 -12.88 -3.67
N VAL A 275 -9.06 -11.65 -3.27
CA VAL A 275 -9.22 -11.16 -1.89
C VAL A 275 -10.71 -11.22 -1.47
N LYS A 276 -11.63 -10.83 -2.36
CA LYS A 276 -13.08 -10.93 -2.11
C LYS A 276 -13.58 -12.37 -2.00
N THR A 277 -12.99 -13.30 -2.75
CA THR A 277 -13.42 -14.71 -2.79
C THR A 277 -12.95 -15.48 -1.55
N VAL A 278 -11.71 -15.28 -1.11
CA VAL A 278 -11.19 -15.92 0.10
C VAL A 278 -11.94 -15.44 1.35
N SER A 279 -12.36 -14.18 1.38
CA SER A 279 -13.15 -13.64 2.50
C SER A 279 -14.58 -14.20 2.60
N LYS A 280 -15.05 -15.00 1.63
CA LYS A 280 -16.34 -15.72 1.72
C LYS A 280 -16.23 -17.09 2.40
N THR A 281 -15.01 -17.54 2.72
CA THR A 281 -14.75 -18.88 3.28
C THR A 281 -14.30 -18.83 4.74
N VAL A 282 -14.41 -17.66 5.40
CA VAL A 282 -14.12 -17.44 6.83
C VAL A 282 -15.33 -16.81 7.49
#